data_AF-X1B9U0-F1
#
_entry.id   AF-X1B9U0-F1
#
_cell.length_a   1.000
_cell.length_b   1.000
_cell.length_c   1.000
_cell.angle_alpha   90.00
_cell.angle_beta   90.00
_cell.angle_gamma   90.00
#
_symmetry.space_group_name_H-M   'P 1'
#
loop_
_entity.id
_entity.type
_entity.pdbx_description
1 polymer ?
#
loop_
_entity_poly.entity_id
_entity_poly.type
_entity_poly.pdbx_seq_one_letter_code
_entity_poly.pdbx_strand_id
1 'polypeptide(L)' 'MEIAISKFNGNKEQTLIIGDRLETDILAGKIAGISTALVLTGVVSREEVSKSEIKPDWILDGIWSFLKE' A
#
# COMPACT_ATOMS: atom_id res chain seq x y z
N MET A 1 -8.48 1.13 9.63
CA MET A 1 -7.17 0.49 9.89
C MET A 1 -6.92 0.14 11.35
N GLU A 2 -7.37 0.96 12.31
CA GLU A 2 -7.14 0.71 13.75
C GLU A 2 -7.59 -0.68 14.24
N ILE A 3 -8.79 -1.13 13.83
CA ILE A 3 -9.30 -2.47 14.18
C ILE A 3 -8.36 -3.57 13.68
N ALA A 4 -7.84 -3.45 12.45
CA ALA A 4 -6.93 -4.43 11.89
C ALA A 4 -5.61 -4.49 12.68
N ILE A 5 -5.01 -3.33 12.96
CA ILE A 5 -3.77 -3.24 13.74
C ILE A 5 -3.97 -3.85 15.14
N SER A 6 -5.05 -3.47 15.83
CA SER A 6 -5.36 -3.99 17.16
C SER A 6 -5.56 -5.51 17.14
N LYS A 7 -6.27 -6.05 16.15
CA LYS A 7 -6.51 -7.49 16.01
C LYS A 7 -5.23 -8.32 15.86
N PHE A 8 -4.19 -7.75 15.25
CA PHE A 8 -2.91 -8.44 15.05
C PHE A 8 -1.85 -8.03 16.08
N ASN A 9 -2.21 -7.26 17.13
CA ASN A 9 -1.25 -6.62 18.04
C ASN A 9 -0.10 -5.93 17.28
N GLY A 10 -0.43 -5.33 16.12
CA GLY A 10 0.54 -4.77 15.20
C GLY A 10 1.10 -3.44 15.68
N ASN A 11 2.34 -3.15 15.27
CA ASN A 11 2.95 -1.84 15.39
C ASN A 11 2.85 -1.14 14.01
N LYS A 12 2.42 0.14 13.98
CA LYS A 12 2.21 0.88 12.72
C LYS A 12 3.50 1.06 11.93
N GLU A 13 4.61 1.36 12.62
CA GLU A 13 5.93 1.54 12.04
C GLU A 13 6.52 0.24 11.46
N GLN A 14 6.00 -0.91 11.89
CA GLN A 14 6.37 -2.25 11.38
C GLN A 14 5.29 -2.88 10.50
N THR A 15 4.26 -2.11 10.11
CA THR A 15 3.18 -2.59 9.25
C THR A 15 3.24 -1.94 7.88
N LEU A 16 2.96 -2.72 6.84
CA LEU A 16 2.83 -2.27 5.46
C LEU A 16 1.43 -2.59 4.94
N ILE A 17 0.73 -1.60 4.37
CA ILE A 17 -0.47 -1.84 3.58
C ILE A 17 -0.05 -2.08 2.13
N ILE A 18 -0.50 -3.20 1.56
CA ILE A 18 -0.26 -3.56 0.16
C ILE A 18 -1.61 -3.61 -0.55
N GLY A 19 -1.73 -2.95 -1.69
CA GLY A 19 -2.97 -2.93 -2.48
C GLY A 19 -2.76 -2.44 -3.91
N ASP A 20 -3.83 -2.41 -4.69
CA ASP A 20 -3.80 -2.10 -6.13
C ASP A 20 -4.57 -0.81 -6.49
N ARG A 21 -5.16 -0.14 -5.50
CA ARG A 21 -5.94 1.10 -5.67
C ARG A 21 -5.42 2.24 -4.83
N LEU A 22 -5.33 3.43 -5.43
CA LEU A 22 -4.82 4.63 -4.76
C LEU A 22 -5.81 5.18 -3.73
N GLU A 23 -7.09 5.29 -4.10
CA GLU A 23 -8.14 5.96 -3.32
C GLU A 23 -8.60 5.13 -2.12
N THR A 24 -8.33 3.82 -2.14
CA THR A 24 -8.68 2.93 -1.03
C THR A 24 -7.44 2.51 -0.27
N ASP A 25 -6.56 1.71 -0.86
CA ASP A 25 -5.52 1.01 -0.10
C ASP A 25 -4.43 1.98 0.32
N ILE A 26 -3.94 2.79 -0.64
CA ILE A 26 -2.87 3.75 -0.39
C ILE A 26 -3.37 4.92 0.45
N LEU A 27 -4.56 5.46 0.13
CA LEU A 27 -5.14 6.55 0.92
C LEU A 27 -5.45 6.12 2.36
N ALA A 28 -5.98 4.91 2.57
CA ALA A 28 -6.24 4.39 3.91
C ALA A 28 -4.94 4.25 4.73
N GLY A 29 -3.84 3.80 4.11
CA GLY A 29 -2.55 3.73 4.78
C GLY A 29 -1.99 5.10 5.15
N LYS A 30 -2.02 6.04 4.21
CA LYS A 30 -1.64 7.45 4.44
C LYS A 30 -2.39 8.07 5.61
N ILE A 31 -3.72 7.97 5.61
CA ILE A 31 -4.58 8.50 6.69
C ILE A 31 -4.28 7.80 8.01
N ALA A 32 -4.01 6.49 7.99
CA ALA A 32 -3.70 5.73 9.19
C ALA A 32 -2.28 5.96 9.74
N GLY A 33 -1.41 6.63 8.99
CA GLY A 33 0.01 6.78 9.30
C GLY A 33 0.78 5.46 9.15
N ILE A 34 0.37 4.61 8.21
CA ILE A 34 0.98 3.30 7.93
C ILE A 34 1.62 3.36 6.54
N SER A 35 2.82 2.79 6.43
CA SER A 35 3.54 2.64 5.17
C SER A 35 2.72 1.89 4.10
N THR A 36 2.89 2.25 2.83
CA THR A 36 2.07 1.77 1.71
C THR A 36 2.87 1.29 0.49
N ALA A 37 2.52 0.13 -0.05
CA ALA A 37 3.04 -0.38 -1.31
C ALA A 37 1.90 -0.63 -2.31
N LEU A 38 1.99 0.01 -3.47
CA LEU A 38 1.08 -0.26 -4.59
C LEU A 38 1.64 -1.40 -5.44
N VAL A 39 0.80 -2.39 -5.76
CA VAL A 39 1.11 -3.44 -6.75
C VAL A 39 0.38 -3.17 -8.06
N LEU A 40 1.08 -3.36 -9.18
CA LEU A 40 0.59 -3.05 -10.53
C LEU A 40 -0.13 -4.23 -11.21
N THR A 41 -0.44 -5.26 -10.44
CA THR A 41 -1.14 -6.47 -10.94
C THR A 41 -2.65 -6.30 -11.02
N GLY A 42 -3.18 -5.23 -10.43
CA GLY A 42 -4.61 -4.98 -10.30
C GLY A 42 -5.04 -3.77 -11.12
N VAL A 43 -5.73 -2.84 -10.46
CA VAL A 43 -6.46 -1.75 -11.12
C VAL A 43 -5.58 -0.60 -11.61
N VAL A 44 -4.66 -0.10 -10.78
CA VAL A 44 -3.94 1.14 -11.07
C VAL A 44 -2.68 0.89 -11.90
N SER A 45 -2.52 1.64 -12.98
CA SER A 45 -1.31 1.68 -13.81
C SER A 45 -0.28 2.71 -13.32
N ARG A 46 1.00 2.54 -13.71
CA ARG A 46 2.07 3.51 -13.41
C ARG A 46 1.76 4.92 -13.89
N GLU A 47 1.07 5.05 -15.03
CA GLU A 47 0.68 6.34 -15.59
C GLU A 47 -0.35 7.05 -14.69
N GLU A 48 -1.35 6.33 -14.20
CA GLU A 48 -2.34 6.86 -13.26
C GLU A 48 -1.69 7.30 -11.94
N VAL A 49 -0.73 6.52 -11.42
CA VAL A 49 0.05 6.92 -10.24
C VAL A 49 0.80 8.22 -10.49
N SER A 50 1.37 8.42 -11.67
CA SER A 50 2.12 9.65 -11.99
C SER A 50 1.24 10.90 -11.91
N LYS A 51 -0.05 10.79 -12.30
CA LYS A 51 -1.03 11.88 -12.35
C LYS A 51 -1.75 12.12 -11.02
N SER A 52 -1.80 11.13 -10.14
CA SER A 52 -2.51 11.24 -8.85
C SER A 52 -1.72 12.05 -7.80
N GLU A 53 -2.42 12.76 -6.93
CA GLU A 53 -1.82 13.38 -5.74
C GLU A 53 -1.54 12.36 -4.63
N ILE A 54 -2.22 11.21 -4.67
CA ILE A 54 -2.02 10.11 -3.72
C ILE A 54 -0.82 9.28 -4.21
N LYS A 55 0.32 9.41 -3.52
CA LYS A 55 1.56 8.70 -3.88
C LYS A 55 1.84 7.55 -2.91
N PRO A 56 1.95 6.28 -3.35
CA PRO A 56 2.41 5.21 -2.47
C PRO A 56 3.88 5.39 -2.09
N ASP A 57 4.32 4.75 -1.02
CA ASP A 57 5.72 4.77 -0.60
C ASP A 57 6.59 3.84 -1.47
N TRP A 58 6.00 2.75 -1.96
CA TRP A 58 6.60 1.86 -2.97
C TRP A 58 5.64 1.54 -4.10
N ILE A 59 6.18 1.35 -5.31
CA ILE A 59 5.45 0.85 -6.48
C ILE A 59 6.14 -0.44 -6.93
N LEU A 60 5.40 -1.54 -6.95
CA LEU A 60 5.90 -2.88 -7.23
C LEU A 60 5.14 -3.49 -8.40
N ASP A 61 5.82 -4.31 -9.20
CA ASP A 61 5.16 -4.99 -10.33
C ASP A 61 4.18 -6.07 -9.85
N GLY A 62 4.36 -6.57 -8.63
CA GLY A 62 3.44 -7.50 -7.95
C GLY A 62 3.99 -7.99 -6.61
N ILE A 63 3.19 -8.75 -5.87
CA ILE A 63 3.55 -9.28 -4.53
C ILE A 63 4.83 -10.12 -4.56
N TRP A 64 5.09 -10.82 -5.67
CA TRP A 64 6.32 -11.60 -5.86
C TRP A 64 7.60 -10.76 -5.74
N SER A 65 7.52 -9.43 -5.88
CA SER A 65 8.66 -8.52 -5.72
C SER A 65 9.26 -8.54 -4.31
N PHE A 66 8.56 -9.10 -3.31
CA PHE A 66 9.06 -9.27 -1.95
C PHE A 66 9.81 -10.60 -1.71
N LEU A 67 9.69 -11.56 -2.62
CA LEU A 67 10.34 -12.86 -2.47
C LEU A 67 11.81 -12.74 -2.87
N LYS A 68 12.70 -13.23 -2.00
CA LYS A 68 14.09 -13.50 -2.39
C LYS A 68 14.13 -14.90 -3.00
N GLU A 69 14.88 -15.04 -4.10
CA GLU A 69 15.22 -16.36 -4.67
C GLU A 69 15.90 -17.27 -3.64
#